data_AF-A0A7J0A9H8-F1
#
_entry.id   AF-A0A7J0A9H8-F1
#
_cell.length_a   1.000
_cell.length_b   1.000
_cell.length_c   1.000
_cell.angle_alpha   90.00
_cell.angle_beta   90.00
_cell.angle_gamma   90.00
#
_symmetry.space_group_name_H-M   'P 1'
#
loop_
_entity.id
_entity.type
_entity.pdbx_description
1 polymer ?
#
loop_
_entity_poly.entity_id
_entity_poly.type
_entity_poly.pdbx_seq_one_letter_code
_entity_poly.pdbx_strand_id
1 'polypeptide(L)'
;MTPLQQIYNLLRTNSEKLSDDSIFGGKMGSAIISAFVSTDNISEDSLTALNGLLDFRKGDISIEVWKLWIVATLLENQIINLPNGYNFEQLVREAISQSRIYCYYSPVKLTRDLMLYPFGLVSLKALKLIDGIPFYSLVEWIVLFMRDCEYFLTRSVPHIHDHTTIKASVLHSTLRFMQLAEFQKVYPWKAHQLQELIKEMRYDRNGSRPVDNYILDYMIGKRTAKHVWSEKETGYIGTIAFIYDMPELFADVFRPIDVSDTQVDNLVGIGLGLLSNSINGTKL
;
A
#
# COMPACT_ATOMS: atom_id res chain seq x y z
N MET A 1 14.84 -24.62 3.00
CA MET A 1 14.84 -23.21 2.55
C MET A 1 13.40 -22.81 2.34
N THR A 2 12.92 -21.74 2.97
CA THR A 2 11.52 -21.30 2.84
C THR A 2 11.26 -20.72 1.44
N PRO A 3 10.00 -20.69 0.96
CA PRO A 3 9.67 -20.03 -0.32
C PRO A 3 10.14 -18.57 -0.36
N LEU A 4 10.01 -17.86 0.76
CA LEU A 4 10.50 -16.49 0.90
C LEU A 4 12.03 -16.38 0.77
N GLN A 5 12.80 -17.32 1.34
CA GLN A 5 14.26 -17.40 1.16
C GLN A 5 14.66 -17.75 -0.28
N GLN A 6 13.89 -18.59 -0.97
CA GLN A 6 14.12 -18.91 -2.38
C GLN A 6 13.89 -17.68 -3.27
N ILE A 7 12.80 -16.95 -3.06
CA ILE A 7 12.49 -15.69 -3.74
C ILE A 7 13.62 -14.68 -3.50
N TYR A 8 14.04 -14.48 -2.24
CA TYR A 8 15.14 -13.58 -1.91
C TYR A 8 16.43 -13.93 -2.68
N ASN A 9 16.86 -15.20 -2.65
CA ASN A 9 18.08 -15.62 -3.33
C ASN A 9 18.00 -15.40 -4.84
N LEU A 10 16.84 -15.64 -5.45
CA LEU A 10 16.63 -15.43 -6.88
C LEU A 10 16.65 -13.92 -7.23
N LEU A 11 15.99 -13.08 -6.44
CA LEU A 11 15.99 -11.62 -6.61
C LEU A 11 17.40 -11.04 -6.47
N ARG A 12 18.16 -11.52 -5.48
CA ARG A 12 19.57 -11.12 -5.26
C ARG A 12 20.46 -11.46 -6.46
N THR A 13 20.27 -12.63 -7.08
CA THR A 13 21.07 -13.05 -8.24
C THR A 13 20.67 -12.34 -9.53
N ASN A 14 19.47 -11.76 -9.60
CA ASN A 14 18.92 -11.12 -10.80
C ASN A 14 18.62 -9.63 -10.60
N SER A 15 19.17 -8.97 -9.58
CA SER A 15 18.90 -7.57 -9.23
C SER A 15 19.21 -6.59 -10.39
N GLU A 16 20.18 -6.92 -11.23
CA GLU A 16 20.56 -6.16 -12.43
C GLU A 16 19.55 -6.28 -13.58
N LYS A 17 18.67 -7.29 -13.57
CA LYS A 17 17.65 -7.54 -14.61
C LYS A 17 16.30 -6.89 -14.32
N LEU A 18 16.14 -6.27 -13.16
CA LEU A 18 14.98 -5.46 -12.82
C LEU A 18 15.03 -4.16 -13.64
N SER A 19 14.13 -4.02 -14.61
CA SER A 19 14.15 -2.94 -15.62
C SER A 19 13.95 -1.55 -15.01
N ASP A 20 14.43 -0.51 -15.69
CA ASP A 20 14.43 0.86 -15.18
C ASP A 20 13.03 1.46 -14.91
N ASP A 21 12.02 1.09 -15.69
CA ASP A 21 10.62 1.50 -15.47
C ASP A 21 9.90 0.63 -14.41
N SER A 22 10.48 -0.52 -14.04
CA SER A 22 10.04 -1.39 -12.93
C SER A 22 10.84 -1.16 -11.63
N ILE A 23 11.84 -0.27 -11.66
CA ILE A 23 12.82 -0.02 -10.58
C ILE A 23 12.16 0.21 -9.23
N PHE A 24 11.06 0.96 -9.19
CA PHE A 24 10.50 1.39 -7.92
C PHE A 24 9.64 0.31 -7.25
N GLY A 25 9.00 -0.59 -7.98
CA GLY A 25 8.26 -1.72 -7.39
C GLY A 25 9.16 -2.91 -7.10
N GLY A 26 10.01 -3.28 -8.07
CA GLY A 26 10.83 -4.49 -8.04
C GLY A 26 12.04 -4.40 -7.10
N LYS A 27 12.88 -3.35 -7.23
CA LYS A 27 14.07 -3.18 -6.38
C LYS A 27 13.67 -2.89 -4.92
N MET A 28 12.59 -2.15 -4.72
CA MET A 28 12.08 -1.84 -3.39
C MET A 28 11.49 -3.06 -2.70
N GLY A 29 10.64 -3.84 -3.39
CA GLY A 29 10.12 -5.07 -2.81
C GLY A 29 11.22 -6.11 -2.58
N SER A 30 12.24 -6.20 -3.45
CA SER A 30 13.44 -7.00 -3.19
C SER A 30 14.20 -6.55 -1.94
N ALA A 31 14.37 -5.24 -1.74
CA ALA A 31 15.06 -4.70 -0.56
C ALA A 31 14.27 -4.95 0.73
N ILE A 32 12.94 -4.78 0.70
CA ILE A 32 12.05 -5.14 1.82
C ILE A 32 12.20 -6.63 2.14
N ILE A 33 12.05 -7.51 1.13
CA ILE A 33 12.21 -8.96 1.30
C ILE A 33 13.60 -9.29 1.88
N SER A 34 14.67 -8.67 1.38
CA SER A 34 16.02 -8.85 1.91
C SER A 34 16.10 -8.54 3.40
N ALA A 35 15.51 -7.43 3.83
CA ALA A 35 15.63 -6.93 5.19
C ALA A 35 14.86 -7.79 6.21
N PHE A 36 13.81 -8.50 5.78
CA PHE A 36 13.06 -9.45 6.61
C PHE A 36 13.61 -10.88 6.58
N VAL A 37 14.38 -11.25 5.55
CA VAL A 37 14.87 -12.64 5.36
C VAL A 37 16.32 -12.83 5.85
N SER A 38 17.13 -11.77 5.89
CA SER A 38 18.56 -11.83 6.23
C SER A 38 18.96 -10.67 7.13
N THR A 39 19.47 -10.97 8.33
CA THR A 39 20.14 -9.99 9.22
C THR A 39 21.60 -9.74 8.83
N ASP A 40 22.20 -10.63 8.04
CA ASP A 40 23.66 -10.74 7.98
C ASP A 40 24.28 -10.15 6.70
N ASN A 41 23.51 -9.80 5.67
CA ASN A 41 24.02 -9.13 4.46
C ASN A 41 22.88 -8.56 3.61
N ILE A 42 22.38 -7.36 3.95
CA ILE A 42 21.68 -6.52 2.96
C ILE A 42 22.74 -6.09 1.93
N SER A 43 22.54 -6.39 0.64
CA SER A 43 23.53 -5.99 -0.37
C SER A 43 23.72 -4.47 -0.39
N GLU A 44 24.90 -3.99 -0.74
CA GLU A 44 25.19 -2.55 -0.80
C GLU A 44 24.19 -1.82 -1.73
N ASP A 45 23.75 -2.45 -2.83
CA ASP A 45 22.70 -1.92 -3.70
C ASP A 45 21.32 -1.86 -3.03
N SER A 46 20.96 -2.88 -2.24
CA SER A 46 19.69 -2.91 -1.50
C SER A 46 19.68 -1.92 -0.35
N LEU A 47 20.83 -1.77 0.32
CA LEU A 47 21.05 -0.75 1.33
C LEU A 47 21.04 0.65 0.70
N THR A 48 21.60 0.81 -0.50
CA THR A 48 21.56 2.06 -1.28
C THR A 48 20.15 2.38 -1.75
N ALA A 49 19.35 1.38 -2.12
CA ALA A 49 17.93 1.56 -2.45
C ALA A 49 17.10 1.94 -1.21
N LEU A 50 17.31 1.26 -0.07
CA LEU A 50 16.69 1.60 1.22
C LEU A 50 17.13 2.98 1.72
N ASN A 51 18.42 3.33 1.55
CA ASN A 51 18.94 4.64 1.89
C ASN A 51 18.46 5.70 0.91
N GLY A 52 18.29 5.40 -0.38
CA GLY A 52 17.71 6.29 -1.38
C GLY A 52 16.23 6.60 -1.11
N LEU A 53 15.53 5.69 -0.43
CA LEU A 53 14.19 5.95 0.11
C LEU A 53 14.20 6.89 1.32
N LEU A 54 15.29 6.88 2.07
CA LEU A 54 15.52 7.73 3.24
C LEU A 54 16.32 9.01 2.91
N ASP A 55 16.86 9.12 1.69
CA ASP A 55 17.63 10.26 1.22
C ASP A 55 16.69 11.30 0.63
N PHE A 56 15.99 11.98 1.53
CA PHE A 56 15.05 13.07 1.24
C PHE A 56 15.78 14.37 0.82
N ARG A 57 17.01 14.29 0.30
CA ARG A 57 17.81 15.47 -0.03
C ARG A 57 17.06 16.37 -1.00
N LYS A 58 16.94 17.64 -0.57
CA LYS A 58 16.38 18.80 -1.27
C LYS A 58 16.61 18.74 -2.79
N GLY A 59 15.58 18.44 -3.56
CA GLY A 59 15.61 18.61 -5.01
C GLY A 59 14.52 17.85 -5.75
N ASP A 60 14.33 16.57 -5.44
CA ASP A 60 13.29 15.76 -6.08
C ASP A 60 12.04 15.67 -5.20
N ILE A 61 11.07 16.51 -5.55
CA ILE A 61 9.90 16.89 -4.74
C ILE A 61 8.76 15.83 -4.83
N SER A 62 9.04 14.63 -5.34
CA SER A 62 8.05 13.54 -5.43
C SER A 62 8.35 12.43 -4.42
N ILE A 63 8.15 12.72 -3.12
CA ILE A 63 7.92 11.63 -2.17
C ILE A 63 6.58 10.99 -2.53
N GLU A 64 6.65 9.91 -3.31
CA GLU A 64 5.46 9.14 -3.63
C GLU A 64 4.94 8.50 -2.34
N VAL A 65 3.67 8.75 -2.05
CA VAL A 65 3.02 8.43 -0.77
C VAL A 65 3.18 6.96 -0.35
N TRP A 66 3.21 6.04 -1.30
CA TRP A 66 3.43 4.60 -1.03
C TRP A 66 4.83 4.31 -0.46
N LYS A 67 5.84 5.17 -0.69
CA LYS A 67 7.18 5.05 -0.10
C LYS A 67 7.17 5.29 1.41
N LEU A 68 6.35 6.22 1.90
CA LEU A 68 6.16 6.47 3.33
C LEU A 68 5.54 5.27 4.04
N TRP A 69 4.65 4.55 3.36
CA TRP A 69 4.04 3.33 3.89
C TRP A 69 5.08 2.24 4.13
N ILE A 70 6.02 2.09 3.20
CA ILE A 70 7.12 1.13 3.30
C ILE A 70 8.08 1.55 4.42
N VAL A 71 8.45 2.84 4.50
CA VAL A 71 9.29 3.35 5.60
C VAL A 71 8.62 3.14 6.95
N ALA A 72 7.32 3.44 7.09
CA ALA A 72 6.56 3.20 8.31
C ALA A 72 6.57 1.72 8.70
N THR A 73 6.32 0.83 7.74
CA THR A 73 6.30 -0.62 7.99
C THR A 73 7.68 -1.13 8.43
N LEU A 74 8.76 -0.65 7.79
CA LEU A 74 10.13 -1.03 8.15
C LEU A 74 10.54 -0.49 9.53
N LEU A 75 10.10 0.72 9.90
CA LEU A 75 10.32 1.29 11.23
C LEU A 75 9.54 0.56 12.33
N GLU A 76 8.25 0.27 12.10
CA GLU A 76 7.40 -0.49 13.05
C GLU A 76 7.99 -1.87 13.35
N ASN A 77 8.61 -2.51 12.35
CA ASN A 77 9.25 -3.82 12.50
C ASN A 77 10.72 -3.72 12.96
N GLN A 78 11.21 -2.54 13.32
CA GLN A 78 12.58 -2.28 13.80
C GLN A 78 13.69 -2.71 12.83
N ILE A 79 13.40 -2.69 11.53
CA ILE A 79 14.31 -3.15 10.49
C ILE A 79 15.26 -2.04 10.05
N ILE A 80 14.74 -0.82 9.99
CA ILE A 80 15.52 0.39 9.70
C ILE A 80 15.42 1.35 10.87
N ASN A 81 16.42 2.22 11.00
CA ASN A 81 16.36 3.41 11.84
C ASN A 81 16.41 4.64 10.95
N LEU A 82 15.80 5.74 11.40
CA LEU A 82 15.91 7.00 10.68
C LEU A 82 17.33 7.58 10.80
N PRO A 83 17.86 8.22 9.74
CA PRO A 83 19.13 8.93 9.80
C PRO A 83 19.13 10.00 10.90
N ASN A 84 20.29 10.23 11.52
CA ASN A 84 20.45 11.26 12.57
C ASN A 84 19.92 12.62 12.09
N GLY A 85 18.97 13.19 12.85
CA GLY A 85 18.39 14.50 12.59
C GLY A 85 17.03 14.50 11.88
N TYR A 86 16.56 13.35 11.38
CA TYR A 86 15.20 13.19 10.88
C TYR A 86 14.37 12.35 11.86
N ASN A 87 13.20 12.84 12.27
CA ASN A 87 12.19 12.01 12.91
C ASN A 87 11.06 11.70 11.90
N PHE A 88 10.35 10.59 12.12
CA PHE A 88 9.33 10.12 11.18
C PHE A 88 8.23 11.16 10.99
N GLU A 89 7.93 11.88 12.07
CA GLU A 89 7.02 13.02 12.09
C GLU A 89 7.41 14.09 11.06
N GLN A 90 8.69 14.47 10.97
CA GLN A 90 9.17 15.47 10.02
C GLN A 90 8.99 14.99 8.58
N LEU A 91 9.28 13.72 8.30
CA LEU A 91 9.08 13.12 6.97
C LEU A 91 7.61 13.14 6.55
N VAL A 92 6.73 12.78 7.48
CA VAL A 92 5.28 12.83 7.27
C VAL A 92 4.82 14.27 7.05
N ARG A 93 5.29 15.23 7.86
CA ARG A 93 4.97 16.66 7.69
C ARG A 93 5.43 17.21 6.34
N GLU A 94 6.65 16.87 5.91
CA GLU A 94 7.19 17.31 4.61
C GLU A 94 6.39 16.71 3.46
N ALA A 95 6.07 15.42 3.51
CA ALA A 95 5.20 14.78 2.52
C ALA A 95 3.78 15.37 2.50
N ILE A 96 3.20 15.68 3.65
CA ILE A 96 1.90 16.38 3.75
C ILE A 96 1.99 17.77 3.12
N SER A 97 3.05 18.53 3.42
CA SER A 97 3.24 19.88 2.88
C SER A 97 3.41 19.85 1.35
N GLN A 98 4.16 18.89 0.83
CA GLN A 98 4.39 18.72 -0.59
C GLN A 98 3.14 18.21 -1.31
N SER A 99 2.40 17.26 -0.74
CA SER A 99 1.15 16.76 -1.33
C SER A 99 0.08 17.85 -1.41
N ARG A 100 -0.01 18.74 -0.42
CA ARG A 100 -0.87 19.93 -0.49
C ARG A 100 -0.51 20.80 -1.69
N ILE A 101 0.76 21.18 -1.84
CA ILE A 101 1.21 22.03 -2.96
C ILE A 101 0.97 21.30 -4.29
N TYR A 102 1.25 20.01 -4.37
CA TYR A 102 1.09 19.20 -5.58
C TYR A 102 -0.37 19.03 -6.01
N CYS A 103 -1.29 18.82 -5.06
CA CYS A 103 -2.74 18.78 -5.31
C CYS A 103 -3.29 20.10 -5.86
N TYR A 104 -2.64 21.24 -5.59
CA TYR A 104 -3.05 22.56 -6.08
C TYR A 104 -2.30 23.02 -7.34
N TYR A 105 -1.10 22.50 -7.64
CA TYR A 105 -0.21 23.07 -8.67
C TYR A 105 0.39 22.09 -9.70
N SER A 106 0.08 20.80 -9.69
CA SER A 106 0.72 19.87 -10.63
C SER A 106 0.27 20.07 -12.10
N PRO A 107 1.21 20.26 -13.06
CA PRO A 107 0.94 20.28 -14.49
C PRO A 107 0.73 18.86 -15.09
N VAL A 108 0.96 17.80 -14.29
CA VAL A 108 0.64 16.42 -14.65
C VAL A 108 -0.63 16.04 -13.87
N LYS A 109 -1.74 15.85 -14.60
CA LYS A 109 -2.99 15.31 -14.03
C LYS A 109 -2.77 13.86 -13.58
N LEU A 110 -2.18 13.66 -12.41
CA LEU A 110 -2.41 12.42 -11.67
C LEU A 110 -3.92 12.36 -11.40
N THR A 111 -4.57 11.28 -11.82
CA THR A 111 -6.02 11.14 -11.60
C THR A 111 -6.29 11.28 -10.09
N ARG A 112 -7.30 12.08 -9.71
CA ARG A 112 -7.72 12.29 -8.31
C ARG A 112 -7.84 10.96 -7.55
N ASP A 113 -8.21 9.90 -8.27
CA ASP A 113 -8.42 8.55 -7.75
C ASP A 113 -7.14 7.85 -7.27
N LEU A 114 -5.94 8.28 -7.69
CA LEU A 114 -4.68 7.62 -7.31
C LEU A 114 -3.92 8.35 -6.19
N MET A 115 -4.18 9.64 -5.96
CA MET A 115 -3.43 10.42 -4.97
C MET A 115 -4.10 10.52 -3.60
N LEU A 116 -5.43 10.59 -3.54
CA LEU A 116 -6.15 10.88 -2.30
C LEU A 116 -6.15 9.68 -1.33
N TYR A 117 -6.32 8.45 -1.86
CA TYR A 117 -6.57 7.27 -1.04
C TYR A 117 -5.32 6.61 -0.43
N PRO A 118 -4.17 6.50 -1.13
CA PRO A 118 -2.93 6.06 -0.50
C PRO A 118 -2.51 7.01 0.63
N PHE A 119 -2.80 8.31 0.50
CA PHE A 119 -2.40 9.32 1.48
C PHE A 119 -3.17 9.23 2.78
N GLY A 120 -4.49 9.06 2.73
CA GLY A 120 -5.29 8.80 3.92
C GLY A 120 -4.82 7.55 4.68
N LEU A 121 -4.52 6.47 3.96
CA LEU A 121 -4.02 5.21 4.54
C LEU A 121 -2.68 5.39 5.25
N VAL A 122 -1.74 6.09 4.63
CA VAL A 122 -0.44 6.41 5.21
C VAL A 122 -0.60 7.31 6.44
N SER A 123 -1.43 8.34 6.34
CA SER A 123 -1.69 9.27 7.42
C SER A 123 -2.24 8.56 8.65
N LEU A 124 -3.19 7.64 8.46
CA LEU A 124 -3.69 6.80 9.54
C LEU A 124 -2.57 5.97 10.16
N LYS A 125 -1.80 5.21 9.38
CA LYS A 125 -0.74 4.39 9.98
C LYS A 125 0.31 5.25 10.72
N ALA A 126 0.60 6.44 10.21
CA ALA A 126 1.52 7.39 10.84
C ALA A 126 1.04 7.96 12.18
N LEU A 127 -0.27 7.97 12.48
CA LEU A 127 -0.78 8.50 13.75
C LEU A 127 -0.21 7.78 14.98
N LYS A 128 0.17 6.50 14.85
CA LYS A 128 0.78 5.74 15.95
C LYS A 128 2.21 6.18 16.29
N LEU A 129 2.85 6.92 15.40
CA LEU A 129 4.27 7.24 15.45
C LEU A 129 4.53 8.71 15.82
N ILE A 130 3.48 9.49 16.09
CA ILE A 130 3.54 10.95 16.17
C ILE A 130 2.65 11.47 17.31
N ASP A 131 3.18 12.40 18.12
CA ASP A 131 2.46 13.06 19.21
C ASP A 131 2.43 14.60 19.05
N GLY A 132 1.52 15.29 19.74
CA GLY A 132 1.49 16.77 19.84
C GLY A 132 0.76 17.52 18.73
N ILE A 133 1.15 18.76 18.42
CA ILE A 133 0.58 19.58 17.30
C ILE A 133 0.52 18.84 15.93
N PRO A 134 1.55 18.09 15.50
CA PRO A 134 1.50 17.37 14.22
C PRO A 134 0.39 16.34 14.18
N PHE A 135 0.17 15.65 15.31
CA PHE A 135 -0.90 14.68 15.46
C PHE A 135 -2.27 15.33 15.17
N TYR A 136 -2.56 16.49 15.79
CA TYR A 136 -3.83 17.20 15.56
C TYR A 136 -4.00 17.61 14.10
N SER A 137 -2.94 18.14 13.48
CA SER A 137 -2.97 18.46 12.06
C SER A 137 -3.30 17.22 11.22
N LEU A 138 -2.63 16.10 11.49
CA LEU A 138 -2.84 14.85 10.75
C LEU A 138 -4.27 14.32 10.89
N VAL A 139 -4.84 14.40 12.10
CA VAL A 139 -6.24 14.06 12.36
C VAL A 139 -7.19 14.95 11.56
N GLU A 140 -6.98 16.27 11.53
CA GLU A 140 -7.79 17.19 10.71
C GLU A 140 -7.72 16.82 9.22
N TRP A 141 -6.55 16.44 8.71
CA TRP A 141 -6.41 15.97 7.33
C TRP A 141 -7.20 14.71 7.05
N ILE A 142 -7.09 13.71 7.92
CA ILE A 142 -7.84 12.46 7.79
C ILE A 142 -9.35 12.75 7.78
N VAL A 143 -9.81 13.68 8.60
CA VAL A 143 -11.22 14.14 8.60
C VAL A 143 -11.61 14.79 7.27
N LEU A 144 -10.73 15.62 6.67
CA LEU A 144 -10.96 16.19 5.35
C LEU A 144 -11.01 15.11 4.26
N PHE A 145 -10.08 14.15 4.25
CA PHE A 145 -10.11 13.02 3.31
C PHE A 145 -11.37 12.16 3.47
N MET A 146 -11.84 11.96 4.70
CA MET A 146 -13.10 11.26 4.96
C MET A 146 -14.29 11.97 4.30
N ARG A 147 -14.30 13.31 4.31
CA ARG A 147 -15.33 14.12 3.63
C ARG A 147 -15.20 14.02 2.11
N ASP A 148 -13.99 14.00 1.58
CA ASP A 148 -13.77 13.82 0.15
C ASP A 148 -14.23 12.43 -0.30
N CYS A 149 -13.99 11.39 0.50
CA CYS A 149 -14.50 10.04 0.27
C CYS A 149 -16.04 10.02 0.27
N GLU A 150 -16.68 10.66 1.26
CA GLU A 150 -18.14 10.79 1.28
C GLU A 150 -18.66 11.47 0.02
N TYR A 151 -18.07 12.59 -0.37
CA TYR A 151 -18.47 13.33 -1.56
C TYR A 151 -18.34 12.47 -2.82
N PHE A 152 -17.22 11.76 -2.96
CA PHE A 152 -16.95 10.85 -4.06
C PHE A 152 -17.92 9.66 -4.11
N LEU A 153 -18.30 9.09 -2.96
CA LEU A 153 -19.21 7.94 -2.93
C LEU A 153 -20.68 8.33 -3.16
N THR A 154 -21.06 9.56 -2.81
CA THR A 154 -22.48 9.97 -2.78
C THR A 154 -22.91 10.86 -3.93
N ARG A 155 -21.99 11.48 -4.67
CA ARG A 155 -22.35 12.47 -5.69
C ARG A 155 -21.61 12.24 -6.99
N SER A 156 -22.32 11.95 -8.07
CA SER A 156 -21.73 12.00 -9.42
C SER A 156 -21.13 13.38 -9.69
N VAL A 157 -19.86 13.41 -10.12
CA VAL A 157 -19.18 14.64 -10.53
C VAL A 157 -19.09 14.64 -12.05
N PRO A 158 -19.75 15.58 -12.75
CA PRO A 158 -19.73 15.66 -14.21
C PRO A 158 -18.30 15.57 -14.76
N HIS A 159 -18.10 14.69 -15.75
CA HIS A 159 -16.81 14.45 -16.42
C HIS A 159 -15.68 13.86 -15.56
N ILE A 160 -15.92 13.55 -14.28
CA ILE A 160 -14.91 13.00 -13.36
C ILE A 160 -15.31 11.61 -12.91
N HIS A 161 -16.55 11.42 -12.42
CA HIS A 161 -17.04 10.11 -12.07
C HIS A 161 -18.57 10.06 -12.10
N ASP A 162 -19.12 8.89 -12.45
CA ASP A 162 -20.48 8.52 -12.10
C ASP A 162 -20.45 7.45 -11.01
N HIS A 163 -21.38 7.54 -10.06
CA HIS A 163 -21.49 6.60 -8.93
C HIS A 163 -21.70 5.15 -9.39
N THR A 164 -22.13 4.91 -10.63
CA THR A 164 -22.27 3.56 -11.22
C THR A 164 -21.00 3.03 -11.89
N THR A 165 -20.01 3.89 -12.16
CA THR A 165 -18.77 3.55 -12.90
C THR A 165 -17.55 3.39 -12.00
N ILE A 166 -17.75 3.42 -10.67
CA ILE A 166 -16.64 3.34 -9.72
C ILE A 166 -16.02 1.94 -9.81
N LYS A 167 -14.69 1.88 -9.95
CA LYS A 167 -13.95 0.61 -10.03
C LYS A 167 -13.76 0.00 -8.64
N ALA A 168 -13.70 -1.33 -8.60
CA ALA A 168 -13.47 -2.09 -7.37
C ALA A 168 -12.15 -1.71 -6.67
N SER A 169 -11.12 -1.33 -7.43
CA SER A 169 -9.83 -0.89 -6.88
C SER A 169 -9.94 0.36 -6.00
N VAL A 170 -10.79 1.30 -6.42
CA VAL A 170 -11.06 2.54 -5.67
C VAL A 170 -11.88 2.21 -4.43
N LEU A 171 -12.84 1.31 -4.56
CA LEU A 171 -13.70 0.92 -3.43
C LEU A 171 -12.95 0.16 -2.35
N HIS A 172 -12.12 -0.83 -2.69
CA HIS A 172 -11.42 -1.58 -1.66
C HIS A 172 -10.36 -0.74 -0.94
N SER A 173 -9.70 0.20 -1.63
CA SER A 173 -8.79 1.16 -1.00
C SER A 173 -9.50 2.17 -0.09
N THR A 174 -10.63 2.71 -0.54
CA THR A 174 -11.47 3.61 0.24
C THR A 174 -12.04 2.91 1.48
N LEU A 175 -12.51 1.67 1.30
CA LEU A 175 -13.01 0.84 2.39
C LEU A 175 -11.92 0.57 3.43
N ARG A 176 -10.70 0.24 3.00
CA ARG A 176 -9.58 0.01 3.93
C ARG A 176 -9.26 1.26 4.73
N PHE A 177 -9.28 2.43 4.09
CA PHE A 177 -9.05 3.71 4.76
C PHE A 177 -10.06 3.93 5.87
N MET A 178 -11.35 3.69 5.61
CA MET A 178 -12.41 3.84 6.60
C MET A 178 -12.29 2.84 7.75
N GLN A 179 -12.00 1.57 7.46
CA GLN A 179 -11.76 0.55 8.48
C GLN A 179 -10.61 0.95 9.41
N LEU A 180 -9.50 1.46 8.87
CA LEU A 180 -8.38 1.93 9.66
C LEU A 180 -8.72 3.20 10.46
N ALA A 181 -9.49 4.13 9.88
CA ALA A 181 -9.93 5.33 10.59
C ALA A 181 -10.82 4.98 11.79
N GLU A 182 -11.77 4.05 11.61
CA GLU A 182 -12.62 3.57 12.69
C GLU A 182 -11.82 2.84 13.77
N PHE A 183 -10.89 1.97 13.37
CA PHE A 183 -10.00 1.27 14.29
C PHE A 183 -9.18 2.25 15.14
N GLN A 184 -8.62 3.28 14.50
CA GLN A 184 -7.83 4.31 15.17
C GLN A 184 -8.65 5.42 15.84
N LYS A 185 -9.98 5.30 15.86
CA LYS A 185 -10.90 6.26 16.49
C LYS A 185 -10.85 7.67 15.90
N VAL A 186 -10.46 7.80 14.62
CA VAL A 186 -10.54 9.06 13.88
C VAL A 186 -11.86 9.13 13.13
N TYR A 187 -12.74 10.03 13.57
CA TYR A 187 -14.09 10.21 13.04
C TYR A 187 -14.88 8.88 12.87
N PRO A 188 -14.91 8.02 13.92
CA PRO A 188 -15.28 6.60 13.78
C PRO A 188 -16.73 6.39 13.32
N TRP A 189 -17.67 7.21 13.79
CA TRP A 189 -19.07 7.12 13.34
C TRP A 189 -19.21 7.35 11.84
N LYS A 190 -18.47 8.32 11.29
CA LYS A 190 -18.52 8.64 9.86
C LYS A 190 -17.86 7.55 9.03
N ALA A 191 -16.71 7.07 9.50
CA ALA A 191 -16.02 5.95 8.89
C ALA A 191 -16.93 4.71 8.83
N HIS A 192 -17.61 4.37 9.92
CA HIS A 192 -18.55 3.25 9.97
C HIS A 192 -19.71 3.43 8.97
N GLN A 193 -20.33 4.62 8.96
CA GLN A 193 -21.44 4.94 8.04
C GLN A 193 -21.03 4.73 6.56
N LEU A 194 -19.83 5.19 6.18
CA LEU A 194 -19.37 5.08 4.80
C LEU A 194 -18.94 3.65 4.42
N GLN A 195 -18.47 2.84 5.38
CA GLN A 195 -18.23 1.42 5.16
C GLN A 195 -19.52 0.68 4.78
N GLU A 196 -20.60 0.92 5.51
CA GLU A 196 -21.91 0.32 5.19
C GLU A 196 -22.41 0.77 3.82
N LEU A 197 -22.21 2.05 3.46
CA LEU A 197 -22.53 2.56 2.13
C LEU A 197 -21.79 1.78 1.02
N ILE A 198 -20.48 1.53 1.17
CA ILE A 198 -19.69 0.79 0.17
C ILE A 198 -20.18 -0.66 0.01
N LYS A 199 -20.60 -1.32 1.09
CA LYS A 199 -21.08 -2.72 1.05
C LYS A 199 -22.32 -2.88 0.16
N GLU A 200 -23.17 -1.86 0.13
CA GLU A 200 -24.44 -1.85 -0.59
C GLU A 200 -24.33 -1.19 -1.99
N MET A 201 -23.24 -0.46 -2.25
CA MET A 201 -23.07 0.30 -3.47
C MET A 201 -22.94 -0.60 -4.71
N ARG A 202 -23.63 -0.23 -5.79
CA ARG A 202 -23.35 -0.79 -7.12
C ARG A 202 -22.06 -0.18 -7.66
N TYR A 203 -21.27 -0.98 -8.35
CA TYR A 203 -19.99 -0.56 -8.90
C TYR A 203 -19.70 -1.30 -10.20
N ASP A 204 -18.76 -0.78 -10.99
CA ASP A 204 -18.42 -1.32 -12.30
C ASP A 204 -17.56 -2.59 -12.18
N ARG A 205 -18.22 -3.72 -11.95
CA ARG A 205 -17.57 -5.04 -11.92
C ARG A 205 -16.88 -5.40 -13.23
N ASN A 206 -17.43 -4.97 -14.37
CA ASN A 206 -16.99 -5.37 -15.70
C ASN A 206 -15.76 -4.58 -16.18
N GLY A 207 -15.68 -3.29 -15.83
CA GLY A 207 -14.51 -2.44 -16.06
C GLY A 207 -13.43 -2.55 -14.99
N SER A 208 -13.66 -3.34 -13.93
CA SER A 208 -12.69 -3.66 -12.89
C SER A 208 -11.92 -4.93 -13.21
N ARG A 209 -10.67 -5.03 -12.75
CA ARG A 209 -9.93 -6.29 -12.85
C ARG A 209 -10.58 -7.34 -11.95
N PRO A 210 -10.65 -8.62 -12.37
CA PRO A 210 -11.21 -9.69 -11.54
C PRO A 210 -10.58 -9.77 -10.15
N VAL A 211 -9.28 -9.52 -10.04
CA VAL A 211 -8.56 -9.49 -8.76
C VAL A 211 -9.01 -8.36 -7.83
N ASP A 212 -9.33 -7.16 -8.36
CA ASP A 212 -9.84 -6.06 -7.53
C ASP A 212 -11.26 -6.37 -7.04
N ASN A 213 -12.09 -7.03 -7.87
CA ASN A 213 -13.41 -7.52 -7.47
C ASN A 213 -13.30 -8.54 -6.33
N TYR A 214 -12.34 -9.46 -6.43
CA TYR A 214 -12.05 -10.44 -5.38
C TYR A 214 -11.65 -9.78 -4.05
N ILE A 215 -10.72 -8.81 -4.09
CA ILE A 215 -10.27 -8.08 -2.91
C ILE A 215 -11.44 -7.35 -2.25
N LEU A 216 -12.24 -6.64 -3.05
CA LEU A 216 -13.41 -5.93 -2.52
C LEU A 216 -14.43 -6.89 -1.92
N ASP A 217 -14.78 -7.97 -2.63
CA ASP A 217 -15.75 -8.97 -2.17
C ASP A 217 -15.28 -9.63 -0.86
N TYR A 218 -13.98 -9.93 -0.74
CA TYR A 218 -13.36 -10.40 0.50
C TYR A 218 -13.56 -9.39 1.65
N MET A 219 -13.21 -8.12 1.43
CA MET A 219 -13.28 -7.08 2.47
C MET A 219 -14.70 -6.76 2.94
N ILE A 220 -15.72 -6.92 2.09
CA ILE A 220 -17.13 -6.74 2.46
C ILE A 220 -17.78 -8.02 3.01
N GLY A 221 -17.00 -9.08 3.22
CA GLY A 221 -17.47 -10.34 3.80
C GLY A 221 -18.34 -11.18 2.87
N LYS A 222 -18.30 -10.94 1.56
CA LYS A 222 -18.97 -11.80 0.58
C LYS A 222 -18.12 -13.05 0.35
N ARG A 223 -18.76 -14.22 0.33
CA ARG A 223 -18.06 -15.46 -0.03
C ARG A 223 -17.51 -15.34 -1.44
N THR A 224 -16.19 -15.35 -1.54
CA THR A 224 -15.49 -15.51 -2.82
C THR A 224 -15.37 -17.00 -3.12
N ALA A 225 -15.72 -17.41 -4.35
CA ALA A 225 -15.45 -18.77 -4.78
C ALA A 225 -13.93 -18.98 -4.84
N LYS A 226 -13.46 -20.18 -4.48
CA LYS A 226 -12.04 -20.54 -4.64
C LYS A 226 -11.68 -20.38 -6.12
N HIS A 227 -10.80 -19.44 -6.41
CA HIS A 227 -10.31 -19.15 -7.75
C HIS A 227 -8.82 -19.49 -7.85
N VAL A 228 -8.38 -19.95 -9.02
CA VAL A 228 -6.95 -20.15 -9.31
C VAL A 228 -6.45 -18.91 -10.01
N TRP A 229 -5.74 -18.06 -9.27
CA TRP A 229 -5.15 -16.84 -9.82
C TRP A 229 -3.88 -17.16 -10.60
N SER A 230 -3.60 -16.40 -11.65
CA SER A 230 -2.28 -16.42 -12.27
C SER A 230 -1.20 -15.90 -11.30
N GLU A 231 0.08 -16.16 -11.57
CA GLU A 231 1.18 -15.65 -10.74
C GLU A 231 1.20 -14.12 -10.66
N LYS A 232 0.86 -13.45 -11.77
CA LYS A 232 0.74 -11.99 -11.84
C LYS A 232 -0.35 -11.47 -10.91
N GLU A 233 -1.52 -12.10 -10.93
CA GLU A 233 -2.64 -11.72 -10.06
C GLU A 233 -2.34 -12.07 -8.60
N THR A 234 -1.72 -13.21 -8.35
CA THR A 234 -1.27 -13.63 -7.00
C THR A 234 -0.25 -12.64 -6.44
N GLY A 235 0.70 -12.19 -7.26
CA GLY A 235 1.65 -11.14 -6.89
C GLY A 235 0.96 -9.81 -6.56
N TYR A 236 -0.03 -9.41 -7.36
CA TYR A 236 -0.82 -8.21 -7.05
C TYR A 236 -1.61 -8.36 -5.73
N ILE A 237 -2.23 -9.51 -5.47
CA ILE A 237 -2.91 -9.79 -4.20
C ILE A 237 -1.93 -9.73 -3.03
N GLY A 238 -0.74 -10.33 -3.17
CA GLY A 238 0.30 -10.29 -2.13
C GLY A 238 0.76 -8.87 -1.81
N THR A 239 0.93 -8.02 -2.82
CA THR A 239 1.20 -6.59 -2.63
C THR A 239 0.08 -5.90 -1.86
N ILE A 240 -1.18 -6.11 -2.23
CA ILE A 240 -2.32 -5.48 -1.54
C ILE A 240 -2.46 -6.01 -0.10
N ALA A 241 -2.29 -7.31 0.13
CA ALA A 241 -2.33 -7.92 1.46
C ALA A 241 -1.29 -7.30 2.39
N PHE A 242 -0.07 -7.07 1.87
CA PHE A 242 0.96 -6.34 2.60
C PHE A 242 0.55 -4.89 2.88
N ILE A 243 0.17 -4.11 1.84
CA ILE A 243 -0.23 -2.69 1.98
C ILE A 243 -1.36 -2.51 3.00
N TYR A 244 -2.37 -3.37 2.91
CA TYR A 244 -3.52 -3.30 3.78
C TYR A 244 -3.30 -3.92 5.13
N ASP A 245 -2.19 -4.61 5.38
CA ASP A 245 -1.98 -5.37 6.61
C ASP A 245 -3.16 -6.36 6.82
N MET A 246 -3.40 -7.17 5.79
CA MET A 246 -4.48 -8.17 5.69
C MET A 246 -3.90 -9.48 5.14
N PRO A 247 -3.12 -10.24 5.93
CA PRO A 247 -2.42 -11.43 5.48
C PRO A 247 -3.36 -12.52 4.93
N GLU A 248 -4.56 -12.62 5.47
CA GLU A 248 -5.55 -13.64 5.13
C GLU A 248 -6.01 -13.52 3.67
N LEU A 249 -6.03 -12.30 3.12
CA LEU A 249 -6.35 -12.03 1.71
C LEU A 249 -5.42 -12.81 0.78
N PHE A 250 -4.14 -12.93 1.17
CA PHE A 250 -3.12 -13.68 0.44
C PHE A 250 -3.10 -15.17 0.81
N ALA A 251 -3.33 -15.50 2.08
CA ALA A 251 -3.31 -16.88 2.56
C ALA A 251 -4.30 -17.78 1.80
N ASP A 252 -5.49 -17.25 1.50
CA ASP A 252 -6.54 -17.99 0.78
C ASP A 252 -6.20 -18.29 -0.68
N VAL A 253 -5.29 -17.52 -1.28
CA VAL A 253 -4.94 -17.64 -2.71
C VAL A 253 -3.56 -18.22 -2.96
N PHE A 254 -2.68 -18.18 -1.97
CA PHE A 254 -1.31 -18.64 -2.11
C PHE A 254 -1.27 -20.13 -2.42
N ARG A 255 -0.40 -20.48 -3.37
CA ARG A 255 -0.09 -21.86 -3.74
C ARG A 255 1.41 -21.99 -3.92
N PRO A 256 1.98 -23.19 -3.74
CA PRO A 256 3.36 -23.44 -4.14
C PRO A 256 3.57 -23.01 -5.60
N ILE A 257 4.59 -22.17 -5.82
CA ILE A 257 4.98 -21.64 -7.13
C ILE A 257 6.34 -22.21 -7.53
N ASP A 258 6.59 -22.29 -8.83
CA ASP A 258 7.93 -22.58 -9.35
C ASP A 258 8.71 -21.27 -9.56
N VAL A 259 9.60 -20.98 -8.62
CA VAL A 259 10.35 -19.73 -8.57
C VAL A 259 11.27 -19.54 -9.77
N SER A 260 11.66 -20.60 -10.51
CA SER A 260 12.55 -20.46 -11.68
C SER A 260 11.86 -19.86 -12.90
N ASP A 261 10.56 -20.06 -13.03
CA ASP A 261 9.80 -19.76 -14.25
C ASP A 261 8.89 -18.54 -14.09
N THR A 262 8.64 -18.11 -12.85
CA THR A 262 7.85 -16.91 -12.55
C THR A 262 8.62 -15.63 -12.88
N GLN A 263 7.94 -14.66 -13.50
CA GLN A 263 8.51 -13.33 -13.74
C GLN A 263 8.91 -12.64 -12.44
N VAL A 264 10.07 -11.97 -12.45
CA VAL A 264 10.69 -11.34 -11.28
C VAL A 264 9.75 -10.36 -10.56
N ASP A 265 8.99 -9.55 -11.30
CA ASP A 265 8.04 -8.59 -10.71
C ASP A 265 6.88 -9.27 -9.95
N ASN A 266 6.43 -10.44 -10.45
CA ASN A 266 5.39 -11.21 -9.78
C ASN A 266 5.92 -11.84 -8.50
N LEU A 267 7.17 -12.33 -8.52
CA LEU A 267 7.84 -12.88 -7.34
C LEU A 267 7.96 -11.85 -6.22
N VAL A 268 8.19 -10.59 -6.55
CA VAL A 268 8.21 -9.50 -5.56
C VAL A 268 6.87 -9.38 -4.85
N GLY A 269 5.77 -9.29 -5.59
CA GLY A 269 4.43 -9.20 -4.99
C GLY A 269 4.06 -10.43 -4.15
N ILE A 270 4.42 -11.63 -4.62
CA ILE A 270 4.22 -12.89 -3.89
C ILE A 270 5.06 -12.88 -2.60
N GLY A 271 6.31 -12.43 -2.67
CA GLY A 271 7.18 -12.28 -1.52
C GLY A 271 6.62 -11.31 -0.47
N LEU A 272 6.05 -10.17 -0.89
CA LEU A 272 5.35 -9.24 0.01
C LEU A 272 4.13 -9.89 0.68
N GLY A 273 3.37 -10.72 -0.04
CA GLY A 273 2.26 -11.49 0.53
C GLY A 273 2.72 -12.50 1.59
N LEU A 274 3.81 -13.22 1.32
CA LEU A 274 4.45 -14.13 2.27
C LEU A 274 4.95 -13.40 3.52
N LEU A 275 5.54 -12.21 3.36
CA LEU A 275 5.96 -11.35 4.46
C LEU A 275 4.79 -10.90 5.33
N SER A 276 3.70 -10.43 4.69
CA SER A 276 2.49 -10.02 5.42
C SER A 276 1.99 -11.14 6.33
N ASN A 277 1.97 -12.39 5.82
CA ASN A 277 1.59 -13.57 6.61
C ASN A 277 2.58 -13.87 7.74
N SER A 278 3.88 -13.74 7.47
CA SER A 278 4.93 -13.96 8.46
C SER A 278 4.87 -12.97 9.62
N ILE A 279 4.67 -11.67 9.34
CA ILE A 279 4.58 -10.61 10.35
C ILE A 279 3.37 -10.82 11.27
N ASN A 280 2.24 -11.21 10.66
CA ASN A 280 0.96 -11.31 11.37
C ASN A 280 0.62 -12.74 11.85
N GLY A 281 1.56 -13.68 11.76
CA GLY A 281 1.43 -15.03 12.32
C GLY A 281 0.37 -15.92 11.66
N THR A 282 -0.01 -15.64 10.41
CA THR A 282 -0.97 -16.47 9.67
C THR A 282 -0.22 -17.66 9.05
N LYS A 283 -0.68 -18.89 9.34
CA LYS A 283 -0.07 -20.11 8.78
C LYS A 283 -0.47 -20.27 7.31
N LEU A 284 0.54 -20.37 6.45
CA LEU A 284 0.44 -20.74 5.04
C LEU A 284 0.66 -22.24 4.84
#